data_AF-A0AAV6GD14-F1
#
_entry.id   AF-A0AAV6GD14-F1
#
_cell.length_a   1.000
_cell.length_b   1.000
_cell.length_c   1.000
_cell.angle_alpha   90.00
_cell.angle_beta   90.00
_cell.angle_gamma   90.00
#
_symmetry.space_group_name_H-M   'P 1'
#
loop_
_entity.id
_entity.type
_entity.pdbx_description
1 polymer ?
#
loop_
_entity_poly.entity_id
_entity_poly.type
_entity_poly.pdbx_seq_one_letter_code
_entity_poly.pdbx_strand_id
1 'polypeptide(L)'
;MAKGLQAGSATGRFSCGPLKFSEKFQLFTPFSLGFEFRPGREYYYISYTVAENGRRSCLRLKVFVRPANNCVKTITVHDQVFDVNDKVDNSIEPRDDTSHESAEPSRGDVNAAARCRIPALLLATALLLLAALASL
;
A
#
# COMPACT_ATOMS: atom_id res chain seq x y z
N MET A 1 1.21 18.63 -2.56
CA MET A 1 1.96 17.51 -1.96
C MET A 1 1.09 16.27 -2.09
N ALA A 2 1.50 15.24 -2.85
CA ALA A 2 0.71 14.01 -2.94
C ALA A 2 0.83 13.25 -1.60
N LYS A 3 -0.29 12.99 -0.93
CA LYS A 3 -0.32 12.11 0.25
C LYS A 3 -0.14 10.67 -0.25
N GLY A 4 0.79 9.92 0.34
CA GLY A 4 1.07 8.53 -0.02
C GLY A 4 1.45 7.73 1.22
N LEU A 5 1.17 6.43 1.19
CA LEU A 5 1.54 5.46 2.23
C LEU A 5 2.73 4.63 1.74
N GLN A 6 3.69 4.34 2.62
CA GLN A 6 4.80 3.46 2.26
C GLN A 6 4.36 1.99 2.31
N ALA A 7 4.35 1.33 1.14
CA ALA A 7 3.93 -0.06 1.00
C ALA A 7 5.06 -1.08 1.27
N GLY A 8 6.33 -0.71 1.01
CA GLY A 8 7.46 -1.61 1.23
C GLY A 8 8.82 -0.96 1.01
N SER A 9 9.90 -1.72 1.28
CA SER A 9 11.29 -1.35 1.01
C SER A 9 12.06 -2.54 0.46
N ALA A 10 12.78 -2.35 -0.65
CA ALA A 10 13.61 -3.37 -1.29
C ALA A 10 15.11 -3.26 -0.90
N THR A 11 15.39 -2.79 0.31
CA THR A 11 16.76 -2.61 0.82
C THR A 11 17.28 -3.91 1.43
N GLY A 12 18.01 -4.71 0.66
CA GLY A 12 18.67 -5.93 1.17
C GLY A 12 19.07 -6.90 0.05
N ARG A 13 20.21 -7.58 0.21
CA ARG A 13 20.53 -8.76 -0.60
C ARG A 13 19.83 -9.95 0.03
N PHE A 14 18.79 -10.45 -0.60
CA PHE A 14 18.07 -11.62 -0.13
C PHE A 14 18.78 -12.88 -0.63
N SER A 15 19.11 -13.81 0.27
CA SER A 15 19.85 -15.04 -0.04
C SER A 15 19.04 -16.05 -0.87
N CYS A 16 17.73 -15.82 -1.03
CA CYS A 16 16.79 -16.77 -1.63
C CYS A 16 15.89 -16.09 -2.68
N GLY A 17 16.51 -15.44 -3.68
CA GLY A 17 15.80 -14.87 -4.84
C GLY A 17 15.22 -13.46 -4.63
N PRO A 18 14.47 -12.95 -5.62
CA PRO A 18 13.92 -11.59 -5.59
C PRO A 18 12.92 -11.38 -4.45
N LEU A 19 12.99 -10.22 -3.79
CA LEU A 19 11.98 -9.83 -2.79
C LEU A 19 10.61 -9.68 -3.48
N LYS A 20 9.61 -10.37 -2.94
CA LYS A 20 8.23 -10.29 -3.42
C LYS A 20 7.38 -9.47 -2.47
N PHE A 21 6.83 -8.37 -2.98
CA PHE A 21 5.73 -7.65 -2.35
C PHE A 21 4.40 -8.15 -2.91
N SER A 22 3.41 -8.40 -2.05
CA SER A 22 2.07 -8.83 -2.45
C SER A 22 1.03 -7.90 -1.82
N GLU A 23 0.08 -7.43 -2.61
CA GLU A 23 -1.03 -6.60 -2.16
C GLU A 23 -2.36 -7.29 -2.48
N LYS A 24 -3.34 -7.16 -1.60
CA LYS A 24 -4.68 -7.68 -1.83
C LYS A 24 -5.68 -6.55 -2.10
N PHE A 25 -6.32 -6.60 -3.26
CA PHE A 25 -7.41 -5.69 -3.62
C PHE A 25 -8.69 -6.09 -2.90
N GLN A 26 -8.89 -5.54 -1.71
CA GLN A 26 -10.05 -5.81 -0.87
C GLN A 26 -10.76 -4.52 -0.47
N LEU A 27 -12.08 -4.59 -0.32
CA LEU A 27 -12.90 -3.45 0.08
C LEU A 27 -12.68 -3.05 1.53
N PHE A 28 -12.39 -4.03 2.39
CA PHE A 28 -12.21 -3.85 3.81
C PHE A 28 -10.94 -4.56 4.24
N THR A 29 -10.08 -3.83 4.95
CA THR A 29 -8.86 -4.36 5.52
C THR A 29 -9.02 -4.54 7.03
N PRO A 30 -8.65 -5.69 7.60
CA PRO A 30 -8.70 -5.88 9.06
C PRO A 30 -7.56 -5.14 9.79
N PHE A 31 -6.66 -4.47 9.08
CA PHE A 31 -5.53 -3.74 9.64
C PHE A 31 -5.76 -2.23 9.59
N SER A 32 -5.58 -1.52 10.71
CA SER A 32 -5.80 -0.07 10.79
C SER A 32 -4.90 0.75 9.86
N LEU A 33 -3.73 0.21 9.47
CA LEU A 33 -2.81 0.83 8.51
C LEU A 33 -2.95 0.26 7.09
N GLY A 34 -3.89 -0.66 6.88
CA GLY A 34 -4.13 -1.24 5.57
C GLY A 34 -4.76 -0.22 4.63
N PHE A 35 -4.70 -0.51 3.34
CA PHE A 35 -5.31 0.31 2.31
C PHE A 35 -6.51 -0.41 1.69
N GLU A 36 -7.61 0.34 1.48
CA GLU A 36 -8.87 -0.19 0.97
C GLU A 36 -9.07 0.16 -0.51
N PHE A 37 -9.38 -0.86 -1.30
CA PHE A 37 -9.61 -0.72 -2.73
C PHE A 37 -11.10 -0.72 -3.04
N ARG A 38 -11.55 0.33 -3.75
CA ARG A 38 -12.93 0.50 -4.19
C ARG A 38 -13.01 0.20 -5.69
N PRO A 39 -14.02 -0.57 -6.13
CA PRO A 39 -14.27 -0.78 -7.55
C PRO A 39 -14.50 0.54 -8.30
N GLY A 40 -14.10 0.58 -9.57
CA GLY A 40 -14.17 1.77 -10.42
C GLY A 40 -13.12 2.84 -10.12
N ARG A 41 -12.14 2.57 -9.24
CA ARG A 41 -11.10 3.54 -8.88
C ARG A 41 -9.72 3.16 -9.41
N GLU A 42 -8.92 4.20 -9.62
CA GLU A 42 -7.53 4.10 -10.04
C GLU A 42 -6.59 4.34 -8.84
N TYR A 43 -5.56 3.53 -8.76
CA TYR A 43 -4.55 3.55 -7.70
C TYR A 43 -3.17 3.59 -8.32
N TYR A 44 -2.24 4.26 -7.65
CA TYR A 44 -0.89 4.49 -8.16
C TYR A 44 0.14 3.96 -7.16
N TYR A 45 1.05 3.12 -7.63
CA TYR A 45 2.29 2.80 -6.93
C TYR A 45 3.41 3.61 -7.55
N ILE A 46 4.27 4.17 -6.70
CA ILE A 46 5.46 4.89 -7.12
C ILE A 46 6.64 4.25 -6.41
N SER A 47 7.63 3.78 -7.17
CA SER A 47 8.91 3.38 -6.63
C SER A 47 9.88 4.56 -6.70
N TYR A 48 10.80 4.60 -5.74
CA TYR A 48 11.87 5.58 -5.72
C TYR A 48 13.17 4.84 -5.46
N THR A 49 14.13 5.03 -6.36
CA THR A 49 15.47 4.46 -6.23
C THR A 49 16.51 5.56 -6.35
N VAL A 50 17.47 5.55 -5.43
CA VAL A 50 18.66 6.42 -5.48
C VAL A 50 19.80 5.56 -5.98
N ALA A 51 20.29 5.84 -7.19
CA ALA A 51 21.51 5.23 -7.67
C ALA A 51 22.72 5.81 -6.91
N GLU A 52 23.83 5.07 -6.86
CA GLU A 52 25.05 5.51 -6.16
C GLU A 52 25.62 6.84 -6.69
N ASN A 53 25.34 7.16 -7.97
CA ASN A 53 25.69 8.43 -8.60
C ASN A 53 24.76 9.61 -8.21
N GLY A 54 23.89 9.42 -7.22
CA GLY A 54 22.93 10.43 -6.75
C GLY A 54 21.73 10.65 -7.68
N ARG A 55 21.64 9.96 -8.83
CA ARG A 55 20.48 10.05 -9.71
C ARG A 55 19.29 9.35 -9.06
N ARG A 56 18.17 10.06 -9.09
CA ARG A 56 16.88 9.59 -8.59
C ARG A 56 16.07 9.14 -9.79
N SER A 57 15.66 7.88 -9.80
CA SER A 57 14.69 7.37 -10.76
C SER A 57 13.43 6.95 -10.02
N CYS A 58 12.30 7.10 -10.71
CA CYS A 58 11.01 6.65 -10.21
C CYS A 58 10.29 5.85 -11.28
N LEU A 59 9.69 4.74 -10.87
CA LEU A 59 8.76 3.99 -11.70
C LEU A 59 7.36 4.21 -11.13
N ARG A 60 6.36 4.27 -12.01
CA ARG A 60 4.96 4.43 -11.60
C ARG A 60 4.12 3.32 -12.22
N LEU A 61 3.37 2.61 -11.39
CA LEU A 61 2.39 1.63 -11.82
C LEU A 61 0.99 2.17 -11.52
N LYS A 62 0.14 2.23 -12.55
CA LYS A 62 -1.27 2.56 -12.43
C LYS A 62 -2.08 1.27 -12.42
N VAL A 63 -2.96 1.12 -11.43
CA VAL A 63 -3.85 -0.02 -11.29
C VAL A 63 -5.29 0.48 -11.28
N PHE A 64 -6.12 -0.03 -12.19
CA PHE A 64 -7.55 0.24 -12.21
C PHE A 64 -8.31 -0.96 -11.66
N VAL A 65 -9.06 -0.75 -10.57
CA VAL A 65 -9.91 -1.79 -9.99
C VAL A 65 -11.23 -1.77 -10.74
N ARG A 66 -11.50 -2.82 -11.49
CA ARG A 66 -12.71 -2.93 -12.31
C ARG A 66 -13.97 -2.88 -11.43
N PRO A 67 -15.05 -2.20 -11.86
CA PRO A 67 -16.37 -2.30 -11.25
C PRO A 67 -16.88 -3.75 -11.12
N ALA A 68 -17.67 -4.01 -10.08
CA ALA A 68 -18.08 -5.37 -9.70
C ALA A 68 -18.95 -6.07 -10.75
N ASN A 69 -19.73 -5.31 -11.53
CA ASN A 69 -20.56 -5.83 -12.62
C ASN A 69 -19.74 -6.51 -13.74
N ASN A 70 -18.45 -6.19 -13.87
CA ASN A 70 -17.58 -6.71 -14.92
C ASN A 70 -16.49 -7.67 -14.39
N CYS A 71 -16.53 -8.06 -13.11
CA CYS A 71 -15.74 -9.16 -12.58
C CYS A 71 -16.66 -10.37 -12.36
N VAL A 72 -16.80 -11.21 -13.39
CA VAL A 72 -17.61 -12.42 -13.31
C VAL A 72 -17.08 -13.30 -12.17
N LYS A 73 -17.91 -13.53 -11.15
CA LYS A 73 -17.72 -14.62 -10.19
C LYS A 73 -18.16 -15.92 -10.86
N THR A 74 -17.27 -16.59 -11.57
CA THR A 74 -17.41 -18.03 -11.85
C THR A 74 -17.05 -18.82 -10.60
N ILE A 75 -17.76 -18.57 -9.48
CA ILE A 75 -17.67 -19.36 -8.25
C ILE A 75 -19.09 -19.68 -7.78
N THR A 76 -19.78 -20.40 -8.65
CA THR A 76 -20.95 -21.27 -8.47
C THR A 76 -21.02 -21.89 -9.86
N VAL A 77 -20.62 -23.13 -10.09
CA VAL A 77 -21.37 -24.33 -9.74
C VAL A 77 -20.38 -25.49 -9.89
N HIS A 78 -20.16 -26.25 -8.82
CA HIS A 78 -19.81 -27.65 -8.99
C HIS A 78 -21.05 -28.29 -9.65
N ASP A 79 -20.91 -28.70 -10.92
CA ASP A 79 -21.71 -29.74 -11.56
C ASP A 79 -23.26 -29.66 -11.47
N GLN A 80 -23.94 -28.79 -12.24
CA GLN A 80 -25.28 -29.11 -12.78
C GLN A 80 -25.49 -28.40 -14.12
N VAL A 81 -25.27 -29.15 -15.18
CA VAL A 81 -25.79 -28.89 -16.52
C VAL A 81 -27.29 -29.18 -16.49
N PHE A 82 -28.15 -28.17 -16.40
CA PHE A 82 -29.51 -28.23 -16.94
C PHE A 82 -29.93 -26.83 -17.40
N ASP A 83 -29.78 -26.61 -18.70
CA ASP A 83 -30.36 -25.53 -19.46
C ASP A 83 -31.86 -25.80 -19.64
N VAL A 84 -32.73 -25.08 -18.92
CA VAL A 84 -34.13 -24.84 -19.30
C VAL A 84 -34.58 -23.47 -18.77
N ASN A 85 -34.61 -22.50 -19.69
CA ASN A 85 -35.67 -21.53 -20.00
C ASN A 85 -36.28 -20.55 -18.96
N ASP A 86 -36.74 -19.41 -19.53
CA ASP A 86 -37.80 -18.47 -19.13
C ASP A 86 -37.49 -17.28 -18.19
N LYS A 87 -37.29 -16.12 -18.85
CA LYS A 87 -38.04 -14.86 -18.69
C LYS A 87 -38.57 -14.52 -17.28
N VAL A 88 -37.89 -13.60 -16.59
CA VAL A 88 -38.57 -12.64 -15.72
C VAL A 88 -37.84 -11.29 -15.77
N ASP A 89 -38.56 -10.30 -16.29
CA ASP A 89 -38.28 -8.88 -16.12
C ASP A 89 -38.51 -8.55 -14.64
N ASN A 90 -37.55 -7.89 -14.00
CA ASN A 90 -37.77 -7.31 -12.68
C ASN A 90 -37.05 -5.97 -12.61
N SER A 91 -37.71 -4.95 -13.16
CA SER A 91 -37.42 -3.54 -12.93
C SER A 91 -37.51 -3.22 -11.43
N ILE A 92 -36.39 -2.85 -10.82
CA ILE A 92 -36.36 -2.10 -9.55
C ILE A 92 -35.21 -1.10 -9.62
N GLU A 93 -35.51 0.14 -10.03
CA GLU A 93 -34.76 1.30 -9.56
C GLU A 93 -35.04 1.50 -8.07
N PRO A 94 -34.02 1.90 -7.29
CA PRO A 94 -34.32 2.89 -6.27
C PRO A 94 -33.22 3.96 -6.12
N ARG A 95 -33.64 5.18 -6.46
CA ARG A 95 -33.50 6.44 -5.71
C ARG A 95 -32.10 6.95 -5.34
N ASP A 96 -31.81 8.07 -5.99
CA ASP A 96 -31.05 9.23 -5.50
C ASP A 96 -31.45 9.65 -4.06
N ASP A 97 -30.56 10.43 -3.45
CA ASP A 97 -30.63 11.07 -2.12
C ASP A 97 -29.91 10.33 -0.97
N THR A 98 -28.58 10.42 -0.95
CA THR A 98 -27.87 10.67 0.32
C THR A 98 -26.67 11.55 0.06
N SER A 99 -26.81 12.83 0.39
CA SER A 99 -25.75 13.81 0.53
C SER A 99 -24.56 13.21 1.30
N HIS A 100 -23.44 13.02 0.61
CA HIS A 100 -22.22 12.50 1.20
C HIS A 100 -21.50 13.63 1.95
N GLU A 101 -21.76 13.74 3.25
CA GLU A 101 -20.90 14.49 4.16
C GLU A 101 -19.49 13.90 4.08
N SER A 102 -18.54 14.72 3.63
CA SER A 102 -17.14 14.31 3.53
C SER A 102 -16.59 14.15 4.93
N ALA A 103 -16.25 12.92 5.32
CA ALA A 103 -15.50 12.68 6.54
C ALA A 103 -14.09 13.29 6.39
N GLU A 104 -13.87 14.46 7.00
CA GLU A 104 -12.54 14.96 7.30
C GLU A 104 -11.90 14.08 8.38
N PRO A 105 -10.69 13.51 8.17
CA PRO A 105 -9.93 12.95 9.27
C PRO A 105 -9.28 14.10 10.03
N SER A 106 -9.80 14.36 11.24
CA SER A 106 -9.25 15.26 12.22
C SER A 106 -7.92 14.74 12.79
N ARG A 107 -7.18 15.70 13.32
CA ARG A 107 -5.78 15.67 13.78
C ARG A 107 -5.45 14.57 14.79
N GLY A 108 -4.16 14.23 14.82
CA GLY A 108 -3.51 13.52 15.93
C GLY A 108 -2.00 13.49 15.75
N ASP A 109 -1.33 14.64 15.91
CA ASP A 109 0.12 14.72 16.07
C ASP A 109 0.54 13.96 17.32
N VAL A 110 1.13 12.77 17.17
CA VAL A 110 2.09 12.20 18.13
C VAL A 110 2.81 11.03 17.46
N ASN A 111 3.93 11.30 16.81
CA ASN A 111 4.97 10.28 16.67
C ASN A 111 6.32 10.96 16.85
N ALA A 112 6.66 11.17 18.13
CA ALA A 112 8.05 11.23 18.56
C ALA A 112 8.67 9.86 18.26
N ALA A 113 9.06 9.62 17.01
CA ALA A 113 9.96 8.54 16.69
C ALA A 113 11.29 8.90 17.33
N ALA A 114 11.62 8.19 18.42
CA ALA A 114 12.95 8.11 18.97
C ALA A 114 13.87 7.61 17.85
N ARG A 115 14.38 8.57 17.08
CA ARG A 115 15.36 8.37 16.03
C ARG A 115 16.56 7.75 16.72
N CYS A 116 16.87 6.52 16.35
CA CYS A 116 17.99 5.73 16.83
C CYS A 116 19.23 6.63 16.96
N ARG A 117 19.52 7.13 18.18
CA ARG A 117 20.71 7.93 18.52
C ARG A 117 21.92 7.04 18.81
N ILE A 118 21.72 5.73 18.74
CA ILE A 118 22.71 4.69 19.00
C ILE A 118 23.94 4.79 18.07
N PRO A 119 23.82 5.02 16.74
CA PRO A 119 25.01 5.13 15.89
C PRO A 119 25.82 6.41 16.15
N ALA A 120 25.16 7.51 16.55
CA ALA A 120 25.85 8.78 16.82
C ALA A 120 26.64 8.75 18.13
N LEU A 121 26.09 8.10 19.17
CA LEU A 121 26.77 7.96 20.47
C LEU A 121 27.97 7.02 20.36
N LEU A 122 27.84 5.91 19.61
CA LEU A 122 28.94 4.98 19.34
C LEU A 122 30.06 5.61 18.51
N LEU A 123 29.71 6.46 17.53
CA LEU A 123 30.70 7.17 16.74
C LEU A 123 31.47 8.20 17.60
N ALA A 124 30.76 8.93 18.46
CA ALA A 124 31.36 9.92 19.35
C ALA A 124 32.32 9.28 20.37
N THR A 125 31.95 8.14 20.97
CA THR A 125 32.84 7.42 21.90
C THR A 125 34.05 6.83 21.19
N ALA A 126 33.89 6.30 19.97
CA ALA A 126 35.01 5.80 19.17
C ALA A 126 36.01 6.92 18.82
N LEU A 127 35.52 8.11 18.44
CA LEU A 127 36.37 9.26 18.14
C LEU A 127 37.12 9.78 19.38
N LEU A 128 36.47 9.81 20.54
CA LEU A 128 37.09 10.19 21.81
C LEU A 128 38.22 9.24 22.22
N LEU A 129 38.03 7.92 22.05
CA LEU A 129 39.06 6.92 22.32
C LEU A 129 40.25 7.05 21.38
N LEU A 130 40.01 7.30 20.09
CA LEU A 130 41.07 7.55 19.11
C LEU A 130 41.88 8.80 19.45
N ALA A 131 41.22 9.89 19.85
CA ALA A 131 41.90 11.12 20.25
C ALA A 131 42.75 10.95 21.51
N ALA A 132 42.27 10.17 22.49
CA ALA A 132 43.03 9.87 23.70
C ALA A 132 44.27 9.02 23.41
N LEU A 133 44.16 8.02 22.52
CA LEU A 133 45.30 7.19 22.10
C LEU A 133 46.33 7.98 21.27
N ALA A 134 45.88 8.95 20.47
CA ALA A 134 46.77 9.81 19.70
C ALA A 134 47.50 10.86 20.55
N SER A 135 47.07 11.06 21.80
CA SER A 135 47.65 12.01 22.75
C SER A 135 48.59 11.35 23.77
N LEU A 136 48.82 10.04 23.68
CA LEU A 136 49.75 9.25 24.49
C LEU A 136 51.06 9.04 23.72
#